data_AF-A0A1V5KC46-F1
#
_entry.id   AF-A0A1V5KC46-F1
#
_cell.length_a   1.000
_cell.length_b   1.000
_cell.length_c   1.000
_cell.angle_alpha   90.00
_cell.angle_beta   90.00
_cell.angle_gamma   90.00
#
_symmetry.space_group_name_H-M   'P 1'
#
loop_
_entity.id
_entity.type
_entity.pdbx_description
1 polymer ?
#
loop_
_entity_poly.entity_id
_entity_poly.type
_entity_poly.pdbx_seq_one_letter_code
_entity_poly.pdbx_strand_id
1 'polypeptide(L)'
;MFDITTIIEALAALIVAVITAFVIPYIKSKTTAQQQQAINSWVRIAVTAAEQIYVGSGRGAEKKEYVLQFLAEHGIKLDGARIDALIEAAVYELNNGFIAIGEPVKTE
;
A
#
# COMPACT_ATOMS: atom_id res chain seq x y z
N MET A 1 -31.31 10.43 -44.05
CA MET A 1 -32.04 9.70 -43.01
C MET A 1 -31.07 9.58 -41.85
N PHE A 2 -31.42 10.06 -40.64
CA PHE A 2 -30.54 9.85 -39.49
C PHE A 2 -30.72 8.40 -39.03
N ASP A 3 -29.65 7.61 -39.10
CA ASP A 3 -29.68 6.21 -38.72
C ASP A 3 -29.60 6.10 -37.20
N ILE A 4 -30.73 5.75 -36.59
CA ILE A 4 -30.88 5.56 -35.14
C ILE A 4 -29.85 4.56 -34.60
N THR A 5 -29.42 3.60 -35.42
CA THR A 5 -28.34 2.65 -35.10
C THR A 5 -27.05 3.36 -34.69
N THR A 6 -26.61 4.38 -35.44
CA THR A 6 -25.39 5.14 -35.14
C THR A 6 -25.52 5.93 -33.83
N ILE A 7 -26.72 6.41 -33.51
CA ILE A 7 -27.00 7.11 -32.25
C ILE A 7 -26.91 6.13 -31.06
N ILE A 8 -27.47 4.92 -31.21
CA ILE A 8 -27.42 3.89 -30.18
C ILE A 8 -25.98 3.42 -29.94
N GLU A 9 -25.19 3.23 -30.99
CA GLU A 9 -23.77 2.85 -30.90
C GLU A 9 -22.95 3.94 -30.20
N ALA A 10 -23.18 5.21 -30.54
CA ALA A 10 -22.51 6.34 -29.89
C ALA A 10 -22.85 6.42 -28.39
N LEU A 11 -24.11 6.15 -28.02
CA LEU A 11 -24.52 6.09 -26.61
C LEU A 11 -23.87 4.92 -25.87
N ALA A 12 -23.80 3.73 -26.48
CA ALA A 12 -23.12 2.58 -25.90
C ALA A 12 -21.61 2.85 -25.72
N ALA A 13 -20.95 3.44 -26.73
CA ALA A 13 -19.55 3.82 -26.67
C ALA A 13 -19.29 4.88 -25.58
N LEU A 14 -20.21 5.84 -25.41
CA LEU A 14 -20.13 6.84 -24.35
C LEU A 14 -20.20 6.20 -22.95
N ILE A 15 -21.09 5.23 -22.74
CA ILE A 15 -21.21 4.51 -21.47
C ILE A 15 -19.93 3.73 -21.16
N VAL A 16 -19.37 3.02 -22.15
CA VAL A 16 -18.09 2.30 -21.98
C VAL A 16 -16.97 3.29 -21.65
N ALA A 17 -16.89 4.42 -22.35
CA ALA A 17 -15.88 5.44 -22.10
C ALA A 17 -15.97 6.00 -20.68
N VAL A 18 -17.17 6.25 -20.16
CA VAL A 18 -17.39 6.71 -18.78
C VAL A 18 -16.95 5.67 -17.76
N ILE A 19 -17.32 4.39 -17.96
CA ILE A 19 -16.91 3.31 -17.06
C ILE A 19 -15.38 3.18 -17.04
N THR A 20 -14.74 3.21 -18.21
CA THR A 20 -13.28 3.09 -18.33
C THR A 20 -12.56 4.29 -17.74
N ALA A 21 -13.04 5.52 -17.98
CA ALA A 21 -12.38 6.74 -17.55
C ALA A 21 -12.58 7.06 -16.05
N PHE A 22 -13.66 6.59 -15.43
CA PHE A 22 -13.99 6.97 -14.05
C PHE A 22 -14.14 5.77 -13.11
N VAL A 23 -14.91 4.74 -13.47
CA VAL A 23 -15.22 3.62 -12.55
C VAL A 23 -14.01 2.73 -12.32
N ILE A 24 -13.31 2.34 -13.38
CA ILE A 24 -12.08 1.53 -13.27
C ILE A 24 -10.99 2.23 -12.42
N PRO A 25 -10.61 3.49 -12.70
CA PRO A 25 -9.61 4.17 -11.88
C PRO A 25 -10.09 4.45 -10.46
N TYR A 26 -11.39 4.66 -10.22
CA TYR A 26 -11.94 4.84 -8.88
C TYR A 26 -11.81 3.56 -8.02
N ILE A 27 -12.19 2.40 -8.56
CA ILE A 27 -12.03 1.13 -7.85
C ILE A 27 -10.55 0.86 -7.61
N LYS A 28 -9.70 1.04 -8.64
CA LYS A 28 -8.26 0.89 -8.50
C LYS A 28 -7.68 1.83 -7.44
N SER A 29 -8.10 3.10 -7.38
CA SER A 29 -7.54 4.06 -6.43
C SER A 29 -7.92 3.72 -4.98
N LYS A 30 -9.16 3.30 -4.73
CA LYS A 30 -9.62 2.83 -3.41
C LYS A 30 -8.88 1.57 -2.98
N THR A 31 -8.74 0.58 -3.87
CA THR A 31 -7.95 -0.64 -3.58
C THR A 31 -6.46 -0.33 -3.40
N THR A 32 -5.88 0.59 -4.20
CA THR A 32 -4.47 1.01 -4.06
C THR A 32 -4.22 1.71 -2.72
N ALA A 33 -5.13 2.57 -2.28
CA ALA A 33 -5.03 3.26 -0.99
C ALA A 33 -5.10 2.26 0.19
N GLN A 34 -6.06 1.34 0.15
CA GLN A 34 -6.17 0.29 1.17
C GLN A 34 -4.96 -0.67 1.16
N GLN A 35 -4.45 -1.03 -0.01
CA GLN A 35 -3.22 -1.81 -0.15
C GLN A 35 -2.02 -1.09 0.46
N GLN A 36 -1.88 0.22 0.22
CA GLN A 36 -0.81 1.02 0.80
C GLN A 36 -0.90 1.08 2.33
N GLN A 37 -2.12 1.21 2.86
CA GLN A 37 -2.35 1.22 4.30
C GLN A 37 -1.96 -0.13 4.92
N ALA A 38 -2.38 -1.24 4.32
CA ALA A 38 -1.99 -2.58 4.76
C ALA A 38 -0.47 -2.79 4.70
N ILE A 39 0.19 -2.35 3.62
CA ILE A 39 1.65 -2.38 3.48
C ILE A 39 2.31 -1.61 4.64
N ASN A 40 1.87 -0.38 4.90
CA ASN A 40 2.45 0.45 5.96
C ASN A 40 2.26 -0.20 7.35
N SER A 41 1.11 -0.82 7.61
CA SER A 41 0.87 -1.58 8.84
C SER A 41 1.85 -2.75 8.99
N TRP A 42 2.03 -3.56 7.94
CA TRP A 42 2.96 -4.69 7.97
C TRP A 42 4.42 -4.24 8.13
N VAL A 43 4.83 -3.15 7.47
CA VAL A 43 6.17 -2.55 7.65
C VAL A 43 6.38 -2.10 9.09
N ARG A 44 5.40 -1.41 9.70
CA ARG A 44 5.47 -0.99 11.11
C ARG A 44 5.55 -2.19 12.06
N ILE A 45 4.76 -3.24 11.84
CA ILE A 45 4.80 -4.48 12.62
C ILE A 45 6.19 -5.12 12.49
N ALA A 46 6.70 -5.25 11.27
CA ALA A 46 8.01 -5.83 11.00
C ALA A 46 9.14 -5.08 11.71
N VAL A 47 9.16 -3.75 11.59
CA VAL A 47 10.17 -2.88 12.21
C VAL A 47 10.08 -2.94 13.72
N THR A 48 8.86 -2.92 14.28
CA THR A 48 8.64 -3.05 15.73
C THR A 48 9.11 -4.42 16.24
N ALA A 49 8.81 -5.49 15.52
CA ALA A 49 9.28 -6.83 15.85
C ALA A 49 10.81 -6.93 15.75
N ALA A 50 11.42 -6.33 14.74
CA ALA A 50 12.88 -6.28 14.60
C ALA A 50 13.54 -5.53 15.77
N GLU A 51 13.00 -4.39 16.18
CA GLU A 51 13.50 -3.64 17.35
C GLU A 51 13.34 -4.41 18.67
N GLN A 52 12.27 -5.20 18.82
CA GLN A 52 12.06 -6.04 20.00
C GLN A 52 12.99 -7.26 20.04
N ILE A 53 13.22 -7.93 18.91
CA ILE A 53 14.03 -9.16 18.83
C ILE A 53 15.53 -8.82 18.88
N TYR A 54 15.94 -7.74 18.23
CA TYR A 54 17.34 -7.35 18.11
C TYR A 54 17.67 -6.20 19.07
N VAL A 55 17.95 -6.55 20.33
CA VAL A 55 18.36 -5.59 21.37
C VAL A 55 19.85 -5.25 21.22
N GLY A 56 20.21 -3.97 21.41
CA GLY A 56 21.59 -3.48 21.39
C GLY A 56 21.94 -2.61 20.18
N SER A 57 22.91 -1.71 20.35
CA SER A 57 23.37 -0.76 19.32
C SER A 57 24.17 -1.45 18.22
N GLY A 58 24.09 -0.97 16.98
CA GLY A 58 24.91 -1.46 15.85
C GLY A 58 24.32 -2.62 15.03
N ARG A 59 23.13 -3.13 15.37
CA ARG A 59 22.48 -4.27 14.71
C ARG A 59 21.51 -3.88 13.59
N GLY A 60 21.68 -2.70 13.00
CA GLY A 60 20.75 -2.16 11.99
C GLY A 60 20.66 -3.02 10.72
N ALA A 61 21.76 -3.65 10.31
CA ALA A 61 21.78 -4.54 9.15
C ALA A 61 20.93 -5.81 9.38
N GLU A 62 21.10 -6.46 10.54
CA GLU A 62 20.33 -7.65 10.92
C GLU A 62 18.83 -7.33 11.02
N LYS A 63 18.49 -6.18 11.62
CA LYS A 63 17.11 -5.70 11.72
C LYS A 63 16.49 -5.47 10.34
N LYS A 64 17.22 -4.83 9.42
CA LYS A 64 16.73 -4.58 8.07
C LYS A 64 16.49 -5.89 7.32
N GLU A 65 17.41 -6.85 7.42
CA GLU A 65 17.27 -8.14 6.76
C GLU A 65 16.08 -8.95 7.30
N TYR A 66 15.85 -8.93 8.61
CA TYR A 66 14.67 -9.51 9.23
C TYR A 66 13.37 -8.87 8.71
N VAL A 67 13.31 -7.53 8.62
CA VAL A 67 12.14 -6.82 8.11
C VAL A 67 11.87 -7.19 6.65
N LEU A 68 12.91 -7.30 5.82
CA LEU A 68 12.77 -7.71 4.42
C LEU A 68 12.23 -9.13 4.28
N GLN A 69 12.73 -10.09 5.06
CA GLN A 69 12.19 -11.46 5.08
C GLN A 69 10.73 -11.48 5.54
N PHE A 70 10.41 -10.79 6.63
CA PHE A 70 9.05 -10.71 7.16
C PHE A 70 8.06 -10.17 6.11
N LEU A 71 8.42 -9.09 5.40
CA LEU A 71 7.59 -8.51 4.35
C LEU A 71 7.44 -9.46 3.15
N ALA A 72 8.50 -10.18 2.78
CA ALA A 72 8.48 -11.16 1.70
C ALA A 72 7.56 -12.36 2.02
N GLU A 73 7.59 -12.87 3.27
CA GLU A 73 6.71 -13.93 3.75
C GLU A 73 5.23 -13.53 3.72
N HIS A 74 4.94 -12.25 3.98
CA HIS A 74 3.58 -11.69 3.92
C HIS A 74 3.15 -11.30 2.49
N GLY A 75 3.93 -11.67 1.47
CA GLY A 75 3.59 -11.47 0.06
C GLY A 75 3.78 -10.02 -0.44
N ILE A 76 4.45 -9.16 0.34
CA ILE A 76 4.71 -7.77 -0.03
C ILE A 76 5.97 -7.73 -0.90
N LYS A 77 5.76 -7.74 -2.22
CA LYS A 77 6.82 -7.54 -3.23
C LYS A 77 6.75 -6.11 -3.76
N LEU A 78 7.47 -5.22 -3.10
CA LEU A 78 7.63 -3.82 -3.51
C LEU A 78 9.03 -3.59 -4.08
N ASP A 79 9.17 -2.54 -4.88
CA ASP A 79 10.48 -2.10 -5.38
C ASP A 79 11.41 -1.73 -4.22
N GLY A 80 12.70 -2.07 -4.34
CA GLY A 80 13.67 -1.94 -3.25
C GLY A 80 13.77 -0.51 -2.70
N ALA A 81 13.70 0.51 -3.56
CA ALA A 81 13.75 1.91 -3.12
C ALA A 81 12.51 2.31 -2.32
N ARG A 82 11.34 1.75 -2.68
CA ARG A 82 10.07 2.03 -1.98
C ARG A 82 10.00 1.32 -0.63
N ILE A 83 10.45 0.07 -0.56
CA ILE A 83 10.54 -0.66 0.71
C ILE A 83 11.47 0.08 1.68
N ASP A 84 12.65 0.47 1.22
CA ASP A 84 13.63 1.14 2.05
C ASP A 84 13.09 2.45 2.65
N ALA A 85 12.42 3.28 1.85
CA ALA A 85 11.79 4.50 2.33
C ALA A 85 10.69 4.23 3.38
N LEU A 86 9.90 3.16 3.21
CA LEU A 86 8.87 2.78 4.17
C LEU A 86 9.46 2.25 5.48
N ILE A 87 10.53 1.46 5.40
CA ILE A 87 11.27 0.97 6.57
C ILE A 87 11.86 2.15 7.34
N GLU A 88 12.53 3.08 6.66
CA GLU A 88 13.13 4.26 7.28
C GLU A 88 12.08 5.15 7.94
N ALA A 89 10.94 5.37 7.28
CA ALA A 89 9.81 6.09 7.86
C ALA A 89 9.27 5.40 9.12
N ALA A 90 9.09 4.08 9.10
CA ALA A 90 8.62 3.32 10.26
C ALA A 90 9.65 3.32 11.42
N VAL A 91 10.95 3.25 11.13
CA VAL A 91 12.02 3.37 12.14
C VAL A 91 12.00 4.77 12.77
N TYR A 92 11.85 5.82 11.96
CA TYR A 92 11.76 7.19 12.44
C TYR A 92 10.52 7.41 13.32
N GLU A 93 9.36 6.93 12.88
CA GLU A 93 8.12 6.98 13.65
C GLU A 93 8.25 6.24 14.98
N LEU A 94 8.89 5.07 15.00
CA LEU A 94 9.12 4.29 16.21
C LEU A 94 10.02 5.04 17.19
N ASN A 95 11.14 5.57 16.70
CA ASN A 95 12.11 6.30 17.52
C ASN A 95 11.54 7.61 18.08
N ASN A 96 10.64 8.25 17.35
CA ASN A 96 9.99 9.49 17.77
C ASN A 96 8.63 9.28 18.47
N GLY A 97 8.25 8.02 18.77
CA GLY A 97 7.06 7.70 19.55
C GLY A 97 5.72 7.89 18.83
N PHE A 98 5.71 7.97 17.50
CA PHE A 98 4.50 8.14 16.68
C PHE A 98 3.77 6.83 16.37
N ILE A 99 4.31 5.67 16.75
CA ILE A 99 3.63 4.39 16.54
C ILE A 99 2.57 4.16 17.62
N ALA A 100 1.33 4.51 17.29
CA ALA A 100 0.15 3.98 17.96
C ALA A 100 -0.15 2.58 17.38
N ILE A 101 0.28 1.53 18.07
CA ILE A 101 -0.15 0.16 17.77
C ILE A 101 -1.65 0.03 18.08
N GLY A 102 -2.51 0.15 17.06
CA GLY A 102 -3.91 -0.26 17.18
C GLY A 102 -4.99 0.70 16.71
N GLU A 103 -4.72 1.73 15.90
CA GLU A 103 -5.85 2.37 15.21
C GLU A 103 -6.45 1.39 14.18
N PRO A 104 -7.72 0.98 14.35
CA PRO A 104 -8.38 0.13 13.37
C PRO A 104 -8.44 0.90 12.06
N VAL A 105 -8.10 0.22 10.96
CA VAL A 105 -8.38 0.69 9.61
C VAL A 105 -9.88 0.98 9.54
N LYS A 106 -10.28 2.25 9.64
CA LYS A 106 -11.65 2.66 9.37
C LYS A 106 -11.86 2.51 7.86
N THR A 107 -12.45 1.39 7.49
CA THR A 107 -13.07 1.21 6.18
C THR A 107 -14.30 2.10 6.11
N GLU A 108 -14.15 3.27 5.50
CA GLU A 108 -15.28 4.05 4.96
C GLU A 108 -15.60 3.61 3.54
#